data_AF-E8U4Q4-F1
#
_entry.id   AF-E8U4Q4-F1
#
_cell.length_a   1.000
_cell.length_b   1.000
_cell.length_c   1.000
_cell.angle_alpha   90.00
_cell.angle_beta   90.00
_cell.angle_gamma   90.00
#
_symmetry.space_group_name_H-M   'P 1'
#
loop_
_entity.id
_entity.type
_entity.pdbx_description
1 polymer ?
#
loop_
_entity_poly.entity_id
_entity_poly.type
_entity_poly.pdbx_seq_one_letter_code
_entity_poly.pdbx_strand_id
1 'polypeptide(L)'
;MAYRKLSEQIEKLTNPQRSDTFVKAFRDAVREGDIDAAFLPERFTLPKQFSVRGSDEVRTKDVKDMLFEVTPDFDEWFENINRELSTGRRGARVKPTADNITAGLVDFKALAEETRKKMEASFSKGQTLGKSRAKGDKKPGRPRKK
;
A
#
# COMPACT_ATOMS: atom_id res chain seq x y z
N MET A 1 8.87 33.81 -8.12
CA MET A 1 7.67 33.03 -7.80
C MET A 1 7.04 32.62 -9.11
N ALA A 2 7.00 31.31 -9.38
CA ALA A 2 6.44 30.78 -10.63
C ALA A 2 5.20 29.95 -10.27
N TYR A 3 4.08 30.26 -10.91
CA TYR A 3 2.88 29.43 -10.79
C TYR A 3 2.98 28.26 -11.76
N ARG A 4 2.51 27.10 -11.33
CA ARG A 4 2.47 25.90 -12.18
C ARG A 4 1.11 25.22 -12.08
N LYS A 5 0.69 24.60 -13.18
CA LYS A 5 -0.52 23.78 -13.21
C LYS A 5 -0.24 22.39 -12.65
N LEU A 6 -1.24 21.79 -12.01
CA LEU A 6 -1.18 20.42 -11.50
C LEU A 6 -0.96 19.42 -12.65
N SER A 7 -1.58 19.66 -13.81
CA SER A 7 -1.38 18.89 -15.04
C SER A 7 0.10 18.82 -15.44
N GLU A 8 0.78 19.97 -15.54
CA GLU A 8 2.20 20.06 -15.87
C GLU A 8 3.10 19.37 -14.83
N GLN A 9 2.75 19.45 -13.55
CA GLN A 9 3.53 18.81 -12.50
C GLN A 9 3.41 17.28 -12.55
N ILE A 10 2.26 16.74 -12.96
CA ILE A 10 2.04 15.30 -13.08
C ILE A 10 2.89 14.68 -14.19
N GLU A 11 3.17 15.43 -15.26
CA GLU A 11 4.07 14.98 -16.34
C GLU A 11 5.51 14.76 -15.86
N LYS A 12 5.91 15.46 -14.78
CA LYS A 12 7.23 15.33 -14.16
C LYS A 12 7.36 14.13 -13.22
N LEU A 13 6.26 13.42 -12.94
CA LEU A 13 6.31 12.23 -12.09
C LEU A 13 7.12 11.14 -12.78
N THR A 14 8.08 10.56 -12.06
CA THR A 14 8.86 9.41 -12.56
C THR A 14 7.96 8.20 -12.86
N ASN A 15 6.83 8.07 -12.16
CA ASN A 15 5.85 7.01 -12.39
C ASN A 15 4.45 7.59 -12.67
N PRO A 16 4.08 7.82 -13.94
CA PRO A 16 2.78 8.35 -14.33
C PRO A 16 1.58 7.50 -13.88
N GLN A 17 1.76 6.18 -13.67
CA GLN A 17 0.71 5.28 -13.17
C GLN A 17 0.35 5.54 -11.69
N ARG A 18 1.13 6.36 -10.99
CA ARG A 18 0.85 6.81 -9.61
C ARG A 18 0.26 8.21 -9.53
N SER A 19 -0.09 8.82 -10.66
CA SER A 19 -0.70 10.16 -10.73
C SER A 19 -1.94 10.33 -9.83
N ASP A 20 -2.87 9.36 -9.77
CA ASP A 20 -4.03 9.44 -8.84
C ASP A 20 -3.60 9.52 -7.36
N THR A 21 -2.51 8.84 -7.01
CA THR A 21 -1.98 8.84 -5.65
C THR A 21 -1.31 10.18 -5.33
N PHE A 22 -0.54 10.72 -6.28
CA PHE A 22 0.05 12.06 -6.17
C PHE A 22 -1.03 13.13 -5.99
N VAL A 23 -2.07 13.12 -6.82
CA VAL A 23 -3.17 14.08 -6.74
C VAL A 23 -3.90 14.03 -5.39
N LYS A 24 -4.02 12.84 -4.77
CA LYS A 24 -4.58 12.74 -3.41
C LYS A 24 -3.68 13.41 -2.39
N ALA A 25 -2.39 13.05 -2.37
CA ALA A 25 -1.42 13.65 -1.45
C ALA A 25 -1.34 15.18 -1.61
N PHE A 26 -1.34 15.67 -2.86
CA PHE A 26 -1.38 17.09 -3.16
C PHE A 26 -2.62 17.77 -2.58
N ARG A 27 -3.81 17.19 -2.76
CA ARG A 27 -5.06 17.75 -2.23
C ARG A 27 -5.14 17.70 -0.71
N ASP A 28 -4.48 16.73 -0.09
CA ASP A 28 -4.39 16.63 1.36
C ASP A 28 -3.45 17.73 1.89
N ALA A 29 -2.28 17.93 1.28
CA ALA A 29 -1.37 19.04 1.60
C ALA A 29 -2.01 20.43 1.42
N VAL A 30 -2.78 20.63 0.33
CA VAL A 30 -3.56 21.88 0.13
C VAL A 30 -4.64 22.05 1.20
N ARG A 31 -5.25 20.95 1.68
CA ARG A 31 -6.25 21.01 2.77
C ARG A 31 -5.59 21.34 4.11
N GLU A 32 -4.39 20.82 4.35
CA GLU A 32 -3.61 21.05 5.58
C GLU A 32 -2.98 22.46 5.60
N GLY A 33 -2.87 23.12 4.45
CA GLY A 33 -2.33 24.47 4.32
C GLY A 33 -0.82 24.50 4.03
N ASP A 34 -0.22 23.35 3.71
CA ASP A 34 1.20 23.24 3.35
C ASP A 34 1.48 23.74 1.92
N ILE A 35 0.46 23.75 1.07
CA ILE A 35 0.55 24.18 -0.33
C ILE A 35 -0.61 25.10 -0.66
N ASP A 36 -0.28 26.31 -1.12
CA ASP A 36 -1.27 27.25 -1.64
C ASP A 36 -1.63 26.90 -3.08
N ALA A 37 -2.89 26.52 -3.30
CA ALA A 37 -3.42 26.18 -4.61
C ALA A 37 -4.84 26.71 -4.83
N ALA A 38 -5.14 27.09 -6.07
CA ALA A 38 -6.44 27.54 -6.53
C ALA A 38 -7.00 26.61 -7.61
N PHE A 39 -8.30 26.33 -7.55
CA PHE A 39 -8.97 25.55 -8.61
C PHE A 39 -9.07 26.34 -9.90
N LEU A 40 -8.76 25.68 -11.02
CA LEU A 40 -9.05 26.19 -12.35
C LEU A 40 -10.39 25.64 -12.86
N PRO A 41 -11.07 26.33 -13.80
CA PRO A 41 -12.28 25.81 -14.45
C PRO A 41 -11.98 24.60 -15.35
N GLU A 42 -10.73 24.45 -15.77
CA GLU A 42 -10.24 23.38 -16.63
C GLU A 42 -10.17 22.03 -15.90
N ARG A 43 -10.31 20.94 -16.67
CA ARG A 43 -10.12 19.57 -16.19
C ARG A 43 -9.14 18.87 -17.13
N PHE A 44 -8.37 17.95 -16.58
CA PHE A 44 -7.43 17.14 -17.35
C PHE A 44 -7.61 15.65 -16.99
N THR A 45 -7.25 14.79 -17.95
CA THR A 45 -7.29 13.34 -17.83
C THR A 45 -6.00 12.86 -17.18
N LEU A 46 -6.11 12.01 -16.15
CA LEU A 46 -4.93 11.38 -15.55
C LEU A 46 -4.34 10.32 -16.49
N PRO A 47 -3.00 10.22 -16.58
CA PRO A 47 -2.33 9.19 -17.39
C PRO A 47 -2.53 7.77 -16.82
N LYS A 48 -2.93 7.65 -15.55
CA LYS A 48 -3.21 6.37 -14.93
C LYS A 48 -4.46 5.72 -15.54
N GLN A 49 -4.25 4.51 -16.03
CA GLN A 49 -5.28 3.66 -16.59
C GLN A 49 -5.75 2.64 -15.54
N PHE A 50 -7.05 2.54 -15.34
CA PHE A 50 -7.69 1.60 -14.41
C PHE A 50 -8.34 0.47 -15.20
N SER A 51 -7.89 -0.77 -15.01
CA SER A 51 -8.57 -1.92 -15.57
C SER A 51 -9.86 -2.20 -14.81
N VAL A 52 -10.94 -2.45 -15.55
CA VAL A 52 -12.21 -2.87 -14.97
C VAL A 52 -12.18 -4.38 -14.69
N ARG A 53 -12.55 -4.80 -13.48
CA ARG A 53 -12.52 -6.20 -13.09
C ARG A 53 -13.52 -7.00 -13.95
N GLY A 54 -13.01 -7.95 -14.73
CA GLY A 54 -13.84 -8.85 -15.55
C GLY A 54 -14.15 -8.33 -16.96
N SER A 55 -13.46 -7.30 -17.43
CA SER A 55 -13.53 -6.82 -18.82
C SER A 55 -12.17 -6.32 -19.30
N ASP A 56 -11.95 -6.28 -20.61
CA ASP A 56 -10.77 -5.67 -21.22
C ASP A 56 -10.86 -4.14 -21.34
N GLU A 57 -11.92 -3.53 -20.80
CA GLU A 57 -12.12 -2.09 -20.80
C GLU A 57 -11.17 -1.39 -19.80
N VAL A 58 -10.58 -0.30 -20.26
CA VAL A 58 -9.69 0.55 -19.48
C VAL A 58 -10.36 1.90 -19.25
N ARG A 59 -10.43 2.34 -18.00
CA ARG A 59 -10.97 3.64 -17.62
C ARG A 59 -9.86 4.59 -17.24
N THR A 60 -9.97 5.84 -17.69
CA THR A 60 -9.17 6.97 -17.21
C THR A 60 -10.03 7.81 -16.24
N LYS A 61 -9.38 8.72 -15.52
CA LYS A 61 -10.07 9.56 -14.53
C LYS A 61 -9.76 11.03 -14.80
N ASP A 62 -10.81 11.83 -14.82
CA ASP A 62 -10.69 13.28 -14.97
C ASP A 62 -10.63 13.97 -13.61
N VAL A 63 -9.74 14.94 -13.48
CA VAL A 63 -9.62 15.78 -12.29
C VAL A 63 -9.65 17.25 -12.67
N LYS A 64 -10.12 18.09 -11.75
CA LYS A 64 -10.02 19.55 -11.91
C LYS A 64 -8.54 19.92 -11.85
N ASP A 65 -8.12 20.77 -12.77
CA ASP A 65 -6.78 21.32 -12.72
C ASP A 65 -6.68 22.33 -11.56
N MET A 66 -5.48 22.49 -11.02
CA MET A 66 -5.20 23.45 -9.95
C MET A 66 -3.94 24.22 -10.31
N LEU A 67 -3.98 25.53 -10.06
CA LEU A 67 -2.82 26.39 -10.14
C LEU A 67 -2.25 26.54 -8.75
N PHE A 68 -0.95 26.31 -8.58
CA PHE A 68 -0.28 26.44 -7.29
C PHE A 68 1.04 27.20 -7.45
N GLU A 69 1.52 27.74 -6.34
CA GLU A 69 2.82 28.43 -6.32
C GLU A 69 3.96 27.42 -6.13
N VAL A 70 4.96 27.48 -7.01
CA VAL A 70 6.18 26.67 -6.86
C VAL A 70 7.13 27.39 -5.91
N THR A 71 7.11 26.96 -4.65
CA THR A 71 8.05 27.36 -3.60
C THR A 71 9.16 26.31 -3.44
N PRO A 72 10.31 26.65 -2.84
CA PRO A 72 11.35 25.65 -2.52
C PRO A 72 10.83 24.50 -1.65
N ASP A 73 9.94 24.81 -0.70
CA ASP A 73 9.30 23.82 0.18
C ASP A 73 8.44 22.84 -0.64
N PHE A 74 7.73 23.35 -1.65
CA PHE A 74 6.98 22.52 -2.59
C PHE A 74 7.90 21.59 -3.39
N ASP A 75 9.03 22.09 -3.90
CA ASP A 75 9.96 21.27 -4.68
C ASP A 75 10.55 20.15 -3.82
N GLU A 76 10.90 20.42 -2.56
CA GLU A 76 11.36 19.39 -1.62
C GLU A 76 10.25 18.37 -1.32
N TRP A 77 9.03 18.84 -1.06
CA TRP A 77 7.86 17.98 -0.87
C TRP A 77 7.61 17.10 -2.11
N PHE A 78 7.69 17.68 -3.30
CA PHE A 78 7.49 16.98 -4.56
C PHE A 78 8.55 15.89 -4.77
N GLU A 79 9.83 16.20 -4.56
CA GLU A 79 10.91 15.22 -4.71
C GLU A 79 10.77 14.06 -3.73
N ASN A 80 10.40 14.36 -2.47
CA ASN A 80 10.13 13.34 -1.46
C ASN A 80 8.97 12.42 -1.87
N ILE A 81 7.85 13.00 -2.31
CA ILE A 81 6.70 12.23 -2.78
C ILE A 81 7.02 11.47 -4.08
N ASN A 82 7.73 12.08 -5.03
CA ASN A 82 8.12 11.45 -6.28
C ASN A 82 9.04 10.23 -6.05
N ARG A 83 9.99 10.34 -5.11
CA ARG A 83 10.82 9.23 -4.65
C ARG A 83 10.00 8.13 -3.97
N GLU A 84 9.04 8.48 -3.12
CA GLU A 84 8.17 7.50 -2.46
C GLU A 84 7.28 6.75 -3.48
N LEU A 85 6.71 7.49 -4.44
CA LEU A 85 5.84 6.95 -5.47
C LEU A 85 6.61 6.11 -6.50
N SER A 86 7.87 6.46 -6.81
CA SER A 86 8.72 5.70 -7.73
C SER A 86 9.21 4.39 -7.12
N THR A 87 9.52 4.38 -5.81
CA THR A 87 10.07 3.19 -5.15
C THR A 87 9.06 2.07 -4.96
N GLY A 88 7.74 2.30 -5.14
CA GLY A 88 6.70 1.27 -5.06
C GLY A 88 6.59 0.56 -3.70
N ARG A 89 7.45 0.91 -2.74
CA ARG A 89 7.57 0.33 -1.40
C ARG A 89 6.70 1.09 -0.41
N ARG A 90 5.42 1.29 -0.73
CA ARG A 90 4.47 1.59 0.34
C ARG A 90 4.20 0.32 1.13
N GLY A 91 4.84 0.22 2.29
CA GLY A 91 4.42 -0.70 3.35
C GLY A 91 4.68 -2.19 3.09
N ALA A 92 5.52 -2.57 2.14
CA ALA A 92 6.06 -3.92 2.17
C ALA A 92 7.02 -3.98 3.36
N ARG A 93 6.54 -4.48 4.52
CA ARG A 93 7.36 -4.87 5.68
C ARG A 93 8.65 -5.46 5.11
N VAL A 94 9.78 -4.79 5.37
CA VAL A 94 11.09 -5.17 4.82
C VAL A 94 11.20 -6.67 5.01
N LYS A 95 11.32 -7.41 3.89
CA LYS A 95 11.32 -8.87 3.96
C LYS A 95 12.45 -9.27 4.89
N PRO A 96 12.20 -10.16 5.85
CA PRO A 96 13.25 -10.62 6.76
C PRO A 96 14.15 -11.60 6.02
N THR A 97 14.98 -11.06 5.14
CA THR A 97 16.10 -11.73 4.50
C THR A 97 17.35 -11.53 5.36
N ALA A 98 18.34 -12.42 5.21
CA ALA A 98 19.59 -12.35 5.97
C ALA A 98 20.28 -10.99 5.80
N ASP A 99 20.26 -10.44 4.58
CA ASP A 99 20.87 -9.15 4.26
C ASP A 99 20.21 -7.98 5.00
N ASN A 100 18.87 -7.98 5.08
CA ASN A 100 18.12 -6.91 5.75
C ASN A 100 18.24 -6.97 7.27
N ILE A 101 18.44 -8.17 7.84
CA ILE A 101 18.71 -8.36 9.27
C ILE A 101 20.12 -7.86 9.60
N THR A 102 21.11 -8.21 8.77
CA THR A 102 22.50 -7.80 8.95
C THR A 102 22.67 -6.28 8.79
N ALA A 103 21.91 -5.68 7.87
CA ALA A 103 21.87 -4.24 7.65
C ALA A 103 21.12 -3.45 8.75
N GLY A 104 20.58 -4.11 9.79
CA GLY A 104 19.84 -3.45 10.87
C GLY A 104 18.47 -2.88 10.46
N LEU A 105 18.01 -3.19 9.25
CA LEU A 105 16.71 -2.74 8.72
C LEU A 105 15.54 -3.55 9.30
N VAL A 106 15.83 -4.69 9.94
CA VAL A 106 14.87 -5.57 10.61
C VAL A 106 15.44 -5.96 11.97
N ASP A 107 14.69 -5.68 13.04
CA ASP A 107 15.05 -6.12 14.39
C ASP A 107 14.89 -7.65 14.51
N PHE A 108 16.03 -8.34 14.57
CA PHE A 108 16.10 -9.79 14.73
C PHE A 108 15.43 -10.28 16.01
N LYS A 109 15.52 -9.53 17.12
CA LYS A 109 14.97 -9.96 18.42
C LYS A 109 13.45 -9.96 18.39
N ALA A 110 12.85 -8.89 17.87
CA ALA A 110 11.41 -8.81 17.67
C ALA A 110 10.91 -9.94 16.74
N LEU A 111 11.67 -10.28 15.70
CA LEU A 111 11.32 -11.35 14.76
C LEU A 111 11.42 -12.74 15.40
N ALA A 112 12.45 -12.99 16.20
CA ALA A 112 12.61 -14.23 16.95
C ALA A 112 11.45 -14.44 17.94
N GLU A 113 10.99 -13.39 18.62
CA GLU A 113 9.83 -13.45 19.52
C GLU A 113 8.52 -13.76 18.80
N GLU A 114 8.25 -13.10 17.67
CA GLU A 114 7.10 -13.43 16.82
C GLU A 114 7.14 -14.87 16.34
N THR A 115 8.34 -15.36 16.00
CA THR A 115 8.54 -16.74 15.52
C THR A 115 8.26 -17.75 16.63
N ARG A 116 8.76 -17.51 17.86
CA ARG A 116 8.47 -18.37 19.02
C ARG A 116 6.97 -18.45 19.30
N LYS A 117 6.27 -17.31 19.32
CA LYS A 117 4.80 -17.26 19.52
C LYS A 117 4.05 -18.06 18.45
N LYS A 118 4.46 -17.94 17.18
CA LYS A 118 3.84 -18.69 16.07
C LYS A 118 4.09 -20.20 16.17
N MET A 119 5.30 -20.61 16.55
CA MET A 119 5.64 -22.03 16.75
C MET A 119 4.87 -22.64 17.92
N GLU A 120 4.70 -21.91 19.01
CA GLU A 120 3.91 -22.38 20.16
C GLU A 120 2.43 -22.49 19.82
N ALA A 121 1.89 -21.50 19.11
CA ALA A 121 0.51 -21.52 18.62
C ALA A 121 0.24 -22.69 17.67
N SER A 122 1.16 -22.99 16.75
CA SER A 122 1.02 -24.12 15.82
C SER A 122 1.13 -25.47 16.55
N PHE A 123 2.05 -25.58 17.51
CA PHE A 123 2.20 -26.77 18.35
C PHE A 123 0.95 -27.04 19.19
N SER A 124 0.44 -26.03 19.90
CA SER A 124 -0.78 -26.14 20.72
C SER A 124 -2.01 -26.49 19.87
N LYS A 125 -2.14 -25.88 18.68
CA LYS A 125 -3.19 -26.22 17.72
C LYS A 125 -3.07 -27.68 17.24
N GLY A 126 -1.86 -28.16 16.96
CA GLY A 126 -1.59 -29.55 16.58
C GLY A 126 -1.96 -30.54 17.68
N GLN A 127 -1.60 -30.25 18.92
CA GLN A 127 -1.97 -31.04 20.10
C GLN A 127 -3.49 -31.11 20.30
N THR A 128 -4.18 -29.97 20.14
CA THR A 128 -5.64 -29.88 20.28
C THR A 128 -6.36 -30.67 19.18
N LEU A 129 -5.89 -30.57 17.93
CA LEU A 129 -6.41 -31.38 16.82
C LEU A 129 -6.15 -32.88 17.01
N GLY A 130 -4.97 -33.26 17.50
CA GLY A 130 -4.65 -34.66 17.79
C GLY A 130 -5.57 -35.24 18.85
N LYS A 131 -5.81 -34.51 19.93
CA LYS A 131 -6.72 -34.90 21.01
C LYS A 131 -8.19 -34.96 20.58
N SER A 132 -8.63 -34.07 19.69
CA SER A 132 -10.00 -34.11 19.17
C SER A 132 -10.23 -35.29 18.23
N ARG A 133 -9.24 -35.64 17.40
CA ARG A 133 -9.30 -36.84 16.53
C ARG A 133 -9.25 -38.14 17.33
N ALA A 134 -8.38 -38.25 18.33
CA ALA A 134 -8.29 -39.45 19.18
C ALA A 134 -9.57 -39.74 19.98
N LYS A 135 -10.41 -38.73 20.23
CA LYS A 135 -11.73 -38.89 20.87
C LYS A 135 -12.85 -39.24 19.88
N GLY A 136 -12.63 -39.09 18.58
CA GLY A 136 -13.62 -39.37 17.52
C GLY A 136 -13.82 -40.85 17.18
N ASP A 137 -12.88 -41.73 17.55
CA ASP A 137 -12.91 -43.16 17.23
C ASP A 137 -13.79 -44.02 18.15
N LYS A 138 -14.47 -43.44 19.15
CA LYS A 138 -15.45 -44.15 19.98
C LYS A 138 -16.89 -43.82 19.58
N LYS A 139 -17.27 -44.10 18.33
CA LYS A 139 -18.69 -44.33 18.00
C LYS A 139 -18.98 -45.83 18.19
N PRO A 140 -19.82 -46.25 19.14
CA PRO A 140 -20.24 -47.64 19.21
C PRO A 140 -20.99 -47.98 17.92
N GLY A 141 -20.44 -48.90 17.14
CA GLY A 141 -21.06 -49.41 15.94
C GLY A 141 -22.47 -49.91 16.26
N ARG A 142 -23.47 -49.34 15.58
CA ARG A 142 -24.88 -49.77 15.67
C ARG A 142 -24.94 -51.28 15.38
N PRO A 143 -25.55 -52.11 16.24
CA PRO A 143 -25.61 -53.55 16.00
C PRO A 143 -26.42 -53.81 14.72
N ARG A 144 -25.86 -54.59 13.80
CA ARG A 144 -26.55 -55.10 12.63
C ARG A 144 -27.65 -56.05 13.09
N LYS A 145 -28.91 -55.73 12.77
CA LYS A 145 -30.08 -56.56 13.03
C LYS A 145 -30.00 -57.78 12.10
N LYS A 146 -30.05 -59.00 12.66
CA LYS A 146 -30.19 -60.27 11.93
C LYS A 146 -31.57 -60.34 11.29
#